data_AF-A0A3A3GKI6-F1
#
_entry.id   AF-A0A3A3GKI6-F1
#
_cell.length_a   1.000
_cell.length_b   1.000
_cell.length_c   1.000
_cell.angle_alpha   90.00
_cell.angle_beta   90.00
_cell.angle_gamma   90.00
#
_symmetry.space_group_name_H-M   'P 1'
#
loop_
_entity.id
_entity.type
_entity.pdbx_description
1 polymer ?
#
loop_
_entity_poly.entity_id
_entity_poly.type
_entity_poly.pdbx_seq_one_letter_code
_entity_poly.pdbx_strand_id
1 'polypeptide(L)'
;MDFSDVIVSEKIKRNMYVEYELLVDGAAVSDGYALFVKPKHYQLQPPELHAVVTEEDDCFVIQVQASELALFVELDFENLDAIFEDNYFHVSGGEPKQIRVMKANLSNPASLRTLQDELQIRSLFDSYLTL
;
A
#
# COMPACT_ATOMS: atom_id res chain seq x y z
N MET A 1 13.03 -1.43 20.26
CA MET A 1 11.81 -1.73 21.05
C MET A 1 11.85 -3.21 21.38
N ASP A 2 11.52 -3.59 22.61
CA ASP A 2 11.42 -5.00 23.02
C ASP A 2 9.93 -5.35 23.19
N PHE A 3 9.47 -6.40 22.51
CA PHE A 3 8.08 -6.86 22.52
C PHE A 3 7.93 -8.25 23.18
N SER A 4 8.98 -8.73 23.87
CA SER A 4 9.02 -10.10 24.40
C SER A 4 7.89 -10.42 25.39
N ASP A 5 7.39 -9.42 26.11
CA ASP A 5 6.28 -9.57 27.07
C ASP A 5 4.89 -9.60 26.40
N VAL A 6 4.78 -9.12 25.16
CA VAL A 6 3.52 -9.09 24.39
C VAL A 6 3.46 -10.28 23.43
N ILE A 7 4.59 -10.58 22.77
CA ILE A 7 4.72 -11.58 21.72
C ILE A 7 5.10 -12.94 22.32
N VAL A 8 4.22 -13.46 23.18
CA VAL A 8 4.50 -14.63 24.05
C VAL A 8 4.17 -15.99 23.41
N SER A 9 3.60 -16.02 22.20
CA SER A 9 3.25 -17.29 21.53
C SER A 9 3.34 -17.22 20.00
N GLU A 10 3.48 -18.37 19.35
CA GLU A 10 3.45 -18.48 17.88
C GLU A 10 2.12 -17.99 17.29
N LYS A 11 1.00 -18.20 17.98
CA LYS A 11 -0.30 -17.67 17.56
C LYS A 11 -0.25 -16.15 17.49
N ILE A 12 0.29 -15.49 18.51
CA ILE A 12 0.42 -14.04 18.56
C ILE A 12 1.36 -13.54 17.44
N LYS A 13 2.54 -14.17 17.29
CA LYS A 13 3.50 -13.81 16.23
C LYS A 13 2.92 -13.83 14.82
N ARG A 14 1.99 -14.75 14.55
CA ARG A 14 1.35 -14.92 13.24
C ARG A 14 0.18 -13.98 12.97
N ASN A 15 -0.30 -13.23 13.97
CA ASN A 15 -1.48 -12.35 13.85
C ASN A 15 -1.21 -10.92 14.34
N MET A 16 0.02 -10.60 14.74
CA MET A 16 0.41 -9.26 15.17
C MET A 16 1.58 -8.74 14.33
N TYR A 17 1.56 -7.45 14.11
CA TYR A 17 2.61 -6.66 13.50
C TYR A 17 2.77 -5.37 14.29
N VAL A 18 3.84 -4.65 14.03
CA VAL A 18 4.09 -3.33 14.61
C VAL A 18 4.22 -2.35 13.48
N GLU A 19 3.61 -1.19 13.65
CA GLU A 19 3.79 -0.02 12.81
C GLU A 19 4.57 1.03 13.59
N TYR A 20 5.34 1.84 12.87
CA TYR A 20 6.10 2.91 13.47
C TYR A 20 6.24 4.05 12.47
N GLU A 21 6.30 5.26 13.01
CA GLU A 21 6.48 6.49 12.26
C GLU A 21 7.59 7.31 12.91
N LEU A 22 8.40 7.99 12.10
CA LEU A 22 9.35 8.99 12.51
C LEU A 22 8.76 10.37 12.24
N LEU A 23 8.53 11.12 13.31
CA LEU A 23 8.03 12.49 13.24
C LEU A 23 9.17 13.50 13.38
N VAL A 24 9.22 14.50 12.50
CA VAL A 24 10.09 15.69 12.60
C VAL A 24 9.18 16.92 12.59
N ASP A 25 9.30 17.78 13.61
CA ASP A 25 8.45 18.97 13.78
C ASP A 25 6.94 18.70 13.71
N GLY A 26 6.52 17.51 14.15
CA GLY A 26 5.12 17.08 14.14
C GLY A 26 4.62 16.50 12.82
N ALA A 27 5.47 16.41 11.80
CA ALA A 27 5.16 15.79 10.51
C ALA A 27 5.85 14.42 10.38
N ALA A 28 5.13 13.41 9.89
CA ALA A 28 5.71 12.12 9.55
C ALA A 28 6.65 12.26 8.35
N VAL A 29 7.91 11.85 8.53
CA VAL A 29 8.95 11.89 7.48
C VAL A 29 9.42 10.50 7.04
N SER A 30 9.01 9.47 7.77
CA SER A 30 9.24 8.06 7.43
C SER A 30 8.27 7.21 8.23
N ASP A 31 7.81 6.11 7.66
CA ASP A 31 7.00 5.10 8.31
C ASP A 31 7.53 3.70 7.99
N GLY A 32 6.98 2.69 8.66
CA GLY A 32 7.26 1.30 8.35
C GLY A 32 6.51 0.33 9.23
N TYR A 33 6.68 -0.94 8.91
CA TYR A 33 6.12 -2.05 9.67
C TYR A 33 7.17 -3.11 10.00
N ALA A 34 6.87 -3.96 10.97
CA ALA A 34 7.63 -5.16 11.28
C ALA A 34 6.70 -6.33 11.57
N LEU A 35 6.98 -7.47 10.92
CA LEU A 35 6.34 -8.75 11.24
C LEU A 35 7.22 -9.55 12.20
N PHE A 36 6.59 -10.38 13.04
CA PHE A 36 7.30 -11.33 13.91
C PHE A 36 7.51 -12.70 13.28
N VAL A 37 7.01 -12.90 12.06
CA VAL A 37 7.21 -14.09 11.23
C VAL A 37 7.43 -13.68 9.77
N LYS A 38 7.94 -14.59 8.96
CA LYS A 38 8.00 -14.38 7.50
C LYS A 38 6.59 -14.16 6.94
N PRO A 39 6.39 -13.34 5.90
CA PRO A 39 5.07 -13.05 5.35
C PRO A 39 4.22 -14.29 5.04
N LYS A 40 4.82 -15.34 4.46
CA LYS A 40 4.14 -16.63 4.18
C LYS A 40 3.63 -17.41 5.41
N HIS A 41 3.97 -16.98 6.61
CA HIS A 41 3.49 -17.56 7.87
C HIS A 41 2.54 -16.63 8.62
N TYR A 42 2.49 -15.35 8.24
CA TYR A 42 1.59 -14.36 8.78
C TYR A 42 0.16 -14.62 8.26
N GLN A 43 -0.83 -14.46 9.14
CA GLN A 43 -2.25 -14.64 8.80
C GLN A 43 -2.82 -13.32 8.27
N LEU A 44 -2.43 -12.94 7.05
CA LEU A 44 -3.01 -11.77 6.38
C LEU A 44 -4.53 -11.93 6.31
N GLN A 45 -5.24 -10.89 6.73
CA GLN A 45 -6.68 -10.78 6.52
C GLN A 45 -6.93 -10.13 5.15
N PRO A 46 -8.11 -10.32 4.53
CA PRO A 46 -8.48 -9.58 3.34
C PRO A 46 -8.35 -8.07 3.59
N PRO A 47 -7.53 -7.34 2.82
CA PRO A 47 -7.27 -5.93 3.10
C PRO A 47 -8.37 -4.98 2.62
N GLU A 48 -9.35 -5.47 1.85
CA GLU A 48 -10.43 -4.66 1.25
C GLU A 48 -9.89 -3.37 0.61
N LEU A 49 -8.88 -3.53 -0.26
CA LEU A 49 -8.20 -2.42 -0.90
C LEU A 49 -9.15 -1.55 -1.73
N HIS A 50 -9.00 -0.24 -1.56
CA HIS A 50 -9.73 0.76 -2.30
C HIS A 50 -8.78 1.87 -2.75
N ALA A 51 -8.96 2.34 -3.99
CA ALA A 51 -8.17 3.42 -4.55
C ALA A 51 -9.06 4.45 -5.25
N VAL A 52 -8.72 5.73 -5.11
CA VAL A 52 -9.36 6.84 -5.83
C VAL A 52 -8.29 7.63 -6.56
N VAL A 53 -8.52 7.91 -7.85
CA VAL A 53 -7.65 8.78 -8.64
C VAL A 53 -8.28 10.15 -8.75
N THR A 54 -7.48 11.20 -8.49
CA THR A 54 -7.81 12.60 -8.74
C THR A 54 -6.75 13.23 -9.66
N GLU A 55 -7.07 14.38 -10.24
CA GLU A 55 -6.20 15.11 -11.17
C GLU A 55 -5.79 16.46 -10.57
N GLU A 56 -4.49 16.76 -10.66
CA GLU A 56 -3.90 18.07 -10.42
C GLU A 56 -3.29 18.61 -11.74
N ASP A 57 -2.73 19.82 -11.72
CA ASP A 57 -2.23 20.48 -12.93
C ASP A 57 -1.19 19.63 -13.69
N ASP A 58 -0.18 19.11 -12.99
CA ASP A 58 0.97 18.41 -13.56
C ASP A 58 1.04 16.90 -13.24
N CYS A 59 0.12 16.39 -12.42
CA CYS A 59 0.09 14.98 -12.02
C CYS A 59 -1.33 14.45 -11.79
N PHE A 60 -1.41 13.14 -11.60
CA PHE A 60 -2.54 12.46 -10.99
C PHE A 60 -2.15 12.02 -9.58
N VAL A 61 -3.11 12.02 -8.66
CA VAL A 61 -2.92 11.57 -7.28
C VAL A 61 -3.80 10.34 -7.06
N ILE A 62 -3.18 9.24 -6.67
CA ILE A 62 -3.86 7.99 -6.33
C ILE A 62 -3.87 7.86 -4.82
N GLN A 63 -5.06 7.94 -4.22
CA GLN A 63 -5.25 7.73 -2.79
C GLN A 63 -5.65 6.27 -2.56
N VAL A 64 -4.81 5.52 -1.84
CA VAL A 64 -4.97 4.10 -1.56
C VAL A 64 -5.27 3.88 -0.09
N GLN A 65 -6.27 3.06 0.21
CA GLN A 65 -6.69 2.71 1.57
C GLN A 65 -6.98 1.21 1.68
N ALA A 66 -6.79 0.66 2.87
CA ALA A 66 -7.13 -0.71 3.24
C ALA A 66 -7.88 -0.71 4.58
N SER A 67 -8.66 -1.75 4.87
CA SER A 67 -9.24 -1.99 6.20
C SER A 67 -8.33 -2.83 7.10
N GLU A 68 -7.43 -3.61 6.50
CA GLU A 68 -6.43 -4.43 7.18
C GLU A 68 -5.04 -4.22 6.57
N LEU A 69 -3.99 -4.81 7.17
CA LEU A 69 -2.63 -4.74 6.65
C LEU A 69 -2.51 -5.32 5.23
N ALA A 70 -2.22 -4.46 4.26
CA ALA A 70 -1.89 -4.80 2.89
C ALA A 70 -0.37 -4.68 2.66
N LEU A 71 0.30 -5.81 2.42
CA LEU A 71 1.74 -5.85 2.15
C LEU A 71 2.02 -5.86 0.66
N PHE A 72 3.08 -5.16 0.23
CA PHE A 72 3.52 -5.10 -1.17
C PHE A 72 2.38 -4.71 -2.12
N VAL A 73 1.66 -3.65 -1.76
CA VAL A 73 0.63 -3.04 -2.59
C VAL A 73 1.24 -2.57 -3.89
N GLU A 74 0.74 -3.15 -4.97
CA GLU A 74 1.14 -2.88 -6.34
C GLU A 74 0.04 -2.07 -7.02
N LEU A 75 0.43 -0.96 -7.62
CA LEU A 75 -0.37 -0.20 -8.56
C LEU A 75 0.12 -0.47 -9.97
N ASP A 76 -0.82 -0.64 -10.89
CA ASP A 76 -0.57 -0.83 -12.31
C ASP A 76 -1.72 -0.25 -13.14
N PHE A 77 -1.50 0.01 -14.42
CA PHE A 77 -2.58 0.32 -15.36
C PHE A 77 -2.59 -0.71 -16.48
N GLU A 78 -3.78 -1.22 -16.82
CA GLU A 78 -3.89 -2.37 -17.74
C GLU A 78 -3.23 -2.14 -19.11
N ASN A 79 -3.32 -0.93 -19.67
CA ASN A 79 -2.85 -0.63 -21.02
C ASN A 79 -1.94 0.61 -21.09
N LEU A 80 -1.42 1.08 -19.96
CA LEU A 80 -0.65 2.31 -19.84
C LEU A 80 0.57 2.09 -18.94
N ASP A 81 1.76 2.47 -19.40
CA ASP A 81 2.93 2.45 -18.52
C ASP A 81 3.04 3.79 -17.77
N ALA A 82 3.34 3.72 -16.49
CA ALA A 82 3.53 4.88 -15.64
C ALA A 82 4.68 4.69 -14.66
N ILE A 83 5.40 5.77 -14.34
CA ILE A 83 6.32 5.80 -13.19
C ILE A 83 5.58 6.40 -12.00
N PHE A 84 5.23 5.54 -11.04
CA PHE A 84 4.67 5.91 -9.74
C PHE A 84 5.75 6.49 -8.83
N GLU A 85 5.38 7.47 -8.01
CA GLU A 85 6.27 8.03 -6.97
C GLU A 85 6.75 6.96 -5.97
N ASP A 86 5.86 6.03 -5.63
CA ASP A 86 6.15 4.85 -4.81
C ASP A 86 5.26 3.69 -5.28
N ASN A 87 5.79 2.48 -5.28
CA ASN A 87 5.08 1.25 -5.67
C ASN A 87 5.65 0.07 -4.86
N TYR A 88 4.87 -1.01 -4.69
CA TYR A 88 5.17 -2.11 -3.77
C TYR A 88 5.29 -1.66 -2.30
N PHE A 89 4.53 -0.63 -1.93
CA PHE A 89 4.46 -0.12 -0.57
C PHE A 89 3.58 -1.00 0.33
N HIS A 90 3.40 -0.61 1.57
CA HIS A 90 2.41 -1.21 2.47
C HIS A 90 1.40 -0.16 2.89
N VAL A 91 0.18 -0.60 3.19
CA VAL A 91 -0.90 0.22 3.74
C VAL A 91 -1.52 -0.57 4.87
N SER A 92 -1.88 0.08 5.96
CA SER A 92 -2.64 -0.53 7.05
C SER A 92 -4.04 0.06 7.13
N GLY A 93 -4.83 -0.43 8.10
CA GLY A 93 -6.19 0.06 8.36
C GLY A 93 -6.30 1.53 8.79
N GLY A 94 -5.20 2.28 8.76
CA GLY A 94 -5.10 3.68 9.18
C GLY A 94 -5.35 4.68 8.04
N GLU A 95 -4.50 5.70 7.98
CA GLU A 95 -4.66 6.80 7.02
C GLU A 95 -4.38 6.36 5.57
N PRO A 96 -5.10 6.92 4.58
CA PRO A 96 -4.84 6.63 3.18
C PRO A 96 -3.43 7.07 2.75
N LYS A 97 -2.76 6.22 1.97
CA LYS A 97 -1.48 6.58 1.34
C LYS A 97 -1.74 7.26 0.00
N GLN A 98 -1.09 8.39 -0.24
CA GLN A 98 -1.16 9.12 -1.51
C GLN A 98 0.06 8.81 -2.35
N ILE A 99 -0.15 8.51 -3.63
CA ILE A 99 0.88 8.21 -4.61
C ILE A 99 0.71 9.13 -5.81
N ARG A 100 1.75 9.88 -6.14
CA ARG A 100 1.72 10.77 -7.31
C ARG A 100 2.19 10.04 -8.57
N VAL A 101 1.54 10.34 -9.69
CA VAL A 101 1.98 9.96 -11.04
C VAL A 101 2.06 11.23 -11.88
N MET A 102 3.29 11.68 -12.19
CA MET A 102 3.49 12.87 -13.02
C MET A 102 2.94 12.62 -14.42
N LYS A 103 2.26 13.60 -15.03
CA LYS A 103 1.75 13.47 -16.42
C LYS A 103 2.88 13.21 -17.41
N ALA A 104 4.07 13.72 -17.14
CA ALA A 104 5.28 13.49 -17.93
C ALA A 104 5.86 12.06 -17.80
N ASN A 105 5.41 11.29 -16.80
CA ASN A 105 5.87 9.94 -16.52
C ASN A 105 4.93 8.85 -17.10
N LEU A 106 3.90 9.25 -17.84
CA LEU A 106 3.05 8.33 -18.59
C LEU A 106 3.70 8.01 -19.94
N SER A 107 3.63 6.76 -20.40
CA SER A 107 4.13 6.39 -21.74
C SER A 107 3.38 7.10 -22.86
N ASN A 108 2.12 7.48 -22.63
CA ASN A 108 1.34 8.36 -23.50
C ASN A 108 0.41 9.27 -22.67
N PRO A 109 0.01 10.44 -23.21
CA PRO A 109 -1.00 11.27 -22.57
C PRO A 109 -2.28 10.47 -22.32
N ALA A 110 -2.85 10.62 -21.13
CA ALA A 110 -4.08 9.95 -20.72
C ALA A 110 -4.96 10.92 -19.91
N SER A 111 -6.26 10.64 -19.88
CA SER A 111 -7.22 11.42 -19.10
C SER A 111 -7.39 10.84 -17.70
N LEU A 112 -7.88 11.63 -16.74
CA LEU A 112 -8.25 11.12 -15.41
C LEU A 112 -9.16 9.89 -15.50
N ARG A 113 -10.15 9.92 -16.40
CA ARG A 113 -11.08 8.81 -16.61
C ARG A 113 -10.36 7.55 -17.08
N THR A 114 -9.39 7.69 -18.00
CA THR A 114 -8.57 6.56 -18.47
C THR A 114 -7.86 5.90 -17.30
N LEU A 115 -7.22 6.69 -16.43
CA LEU A 115 -6.53 6.15 -15.25
C LEU A 115 -7.51 5.50 -14.25
N GLN A 116 -8.68 6.09 -14.04
CA GLN A 116 -9.71 5.52 -13.16
C GLN A 116 -10.24 4.17 -13.69
N ASP A 117 -10.44 4.07 -15.01
CA ASP A 117 -10.97 2.87 -15.65
C ASP A 117 -9.90 1.75 -15.75
N GLU A 118 -8.61 2.11 -15.87
CA GLU A 118 -7.51 1.15 -16.07
C GLU A 118 -6.75 0.76 -14.79
N LEU A 119 -6.91 1.49 -13.68
CA LEU A 119 -6.16 1.25 -12.44
C LEU A 119 -6.41 -0.16 -11.89
N GLN A 120 -5.33 -0.92 -11.78
CA GLN A 120 -5.29 -2.20 -11.08
C GLN A 120 -4.55 -2.02 -9.74
N ILE A 121 -5.11 -2.62 -8.70
CA ILE A 121 -4.50 -2.65 -7.37
C ILE A 121 -4.46 -4.08 -6.86
N ARG A 122 -3.28 -4.51 -6.39
CA ARG A 122 -3.05 -5.83 -5.81
C ARG A 122 -2.17 -5.71 -4.57
N SER A 123 -2.17 -6.74 -3.75
CA SER A 123 -1.24 -6.91 -2.63
C SER A 123 -0.71 -8.33 -2.58
N LEU A 124 0.19 -8.59 -1.63
CA LEU A 124 0.65 -9.94 -1.31
C LEU A 124 -0.52 -10.89 -1.01
N PHE A 125 -1.61 -10.40 -0.41
CA PHE A 125 -2.78 -11.22 -0.09
C PHE A 125 -3.34 -11.87 -1.37
N ASP A 126 -3.38 -11.12 -2.46
CA ASP A 126 -3.95 -11.55 -3.74
C ASP A 126 -3.05 -12.56 -4.47
N SER A 127 -1.77 -12.68 -4.09
CA SER A 127 -0.79 -13.51 -4.81
C SER A 127 -0.96 -15.01 -4.58
N TYR A 128 -1.75 -15.42 -3.60
CA TYR A 128 -1.96 -16.83 -3.23
C TYR A 128 -3.43 -17.19 -3.07
N LEU A 129 -4.35 -16.27 -3.40
CA LEU A 129 -5.74 -16.62 -3.61
C LEU A 129 -5.87 -17.29 -4.98
N THR A 130 -6.14 -18.58 -4.97
CA THR A 130 -6.62 -19.26 -6.17
C THR A 130 -8.07 -18.80 -6.40
N LEU A 131 -8.34 -18.20 -7.56
CA LEU A 131 -9.70 -18.04 -8.09
C LEU A 131 -10.42 -19.40 -8.20
#